data_AF-D3BFV1-F1
#
_entry.id   AF-D3BFV1-F1
#
_cell.length_a   1.000
_cell.length_b   1.000
_cell.length_c   1.000
_cell.angle_alpha   90.00
_cell.angle_beta   90.00
_cell.angle_gamma   90.00
#
_symmetry.space_group_name_H-M   'P 1'
#
loop_
_entity.id
_entity.type
_entity.pdbx_description
1 polymer ?
#
loop_
_entity_poly.entity_id
_entity_poly.type
_entity_poly.pdbx_seq_one_letter_code
_entity_poly.pdbx_strand_id
1 'polypeptide(L)'
;MSFQETYTITFGDVAENHVNMEKLGVMSSEGFTLADLNRFKEFFEKKGLTTKLIDFRDLIVKKKKKEEVQDDEEENEDDGEEEDEEEVDENESSKKRKSTKDSSGKSSKSNKKVKVNSNYNNNNSSSSKDKSKSKSKNKSKSKKENDDDDDNEDIKYNEAYLLIIRNGLSAICDVNEFHKEQSNLEKDKKAFMYGRVVNKTARHNLCFSDAPSREPNYEKGMGRLISFNDCPLLNKTRQTFKSIFDVDNKDNDKDNDSDNDSDNDSDNDVNNNNNNEKKAINKCDNLVAEGNYYYNSSITGIGWHGDAERSKVIAIRTGKSMRICFNWFINSKSIGNKFEEMLNHGDIYVMSEFAVGNNWKKKKIPTLRHSAGAYKFTKL
;
A
#
# COMPACT_ATOMS: atom_id res chain seq x y z
N MET A 1 -1.59 9.46 -24.74
CA MET A 1 -2.03 8.03 -24.74
C MET A 1 -3.04 7.83 -23.62
N SER A 2 -4.13 7.09 -23.84
CA SER A 2 -5.03 6.66 -22.77
C SER A 2 -4.61 5.27 -22.29
N PHE A 3 -3.84 5.23 -21.20
CA PHE A 3 -3.45 3.95 -20.59
C PHE A 3 -4.67 3.25 -19.99
N GLN A 4 -4.81 1.94 -20.23
CA GLN A 4 -5.82 1.11 -19.55
C GLN A 4 -5.27 0.40 -18.31
N GLU A 5 -3.96 0.22 -18.30
CA GLU A 5 -3.23 -0.53 -17.29
C GLU A 5 -2.33 0.37 -16.46
N THR A 6 -1.96 -0.12 -15.28
CA THR A 6 -1.09 0.60 -14.35
C THR A 6 0.02 -0.31 -13.86
N TYR A 7 1.21 0.27 -13.73
CA TYR A 7 2.36 -0.36 -13.09
C TYR A 7 2.73 0.40 -11.82
N THR A 8 3.13 -0.34 -10.79
CA THR A 8 3.86 0.20 -9.64
C THR A 8 5.16 -0.55 -9.54
N ILE A 9 6.28 0.13 -9.71
CA ILE A 9 7.59 -0.48 -9.48
C ILE A 9 8.11 0.05 -8.16
N THR A 10 8.27 -0.84 -7.18
CA THR A 10 8.69 -0.52 -5.82
C THR A 10 10.11 -0.99 -5.60
N PHE A 11 11.03 -0.05 -5.41
CA PHE A 11 12.37 -0.31 -4.93
C PHE A 11 12.37 -0.44 -3.41
N GLY A 12 13.13 -1.41 -2.91
CA GLY A 12 13.30 -1.66 -1.48
C GLY A 12 14.54 -2.50 -1.22
N ASP A 13 14.83 -2.68 0.06
CA ASP A 13 15.88 -3.58 0.56
C ASP A 13 15.51 -5.06 0.38
N VAL A 14 14.21 -5.37 0.28
CA VAL A 14 13.70 -6.70 -0.07
C VAL A 14 12.55 -6.61 -1.07
N ALA A 15 12.53 -7.54 -2.03
CA ALA A 15 11.43 -7.74 -2.97
C ALA A 15 10.94 -9.19 -2.90
N GLU A 16 9.62 -9.38 -3.01
CA GLU A 16 8.99 -10.69 -3.00
C GLU A 16 7.88 -10.72 -4.06
N ASN A 17 7.77 -11.80 -4.84
CA ASN A 17 6.77 -11.87 -5.91
C ASN A 17 5.34 -12.03 -5.38
N HIS A 18 5.21 -12.74 -4.26
CA HIS A 18 3.98 -12.97 -3.53
C HIS A 18 4.31 -13.42 -2.11
N VAL A 19 3.41 -13.19 -1.16
CA VAL A 19 3.61 -13.57 0.24
C VAL A 19 4.04 -15.04 0.39
N ASN A 20 5.16 -15.26 1.08
CA ASN A 20 5.84 -16.54 1.31
C ASN A 20 6.51 -17.17 0.09
N MET A 21 6.83 -16.38 -0.94
CA MET A 21 7.69 -16.79 -2.05
C MET A 21 9.14 -16.40 -1.77
N GLU A 22 10.04 -16.66 -2.73
CA GLU A 22 11.43 -16.23 -2.66
C GLU A 22 11.53 -14.72 -2.38
N LYS A 23 12.37 -14.39 -1.40
CA LYS A 23 12.75 -13.02 -1.07
C LYS A 23 14.11 -12.73 -1.68
N LEU A 24 14.20 -11.59 -2.36
CA LEU A 24 15.44 -11.06 -2.91
C LEU A 24 15.91 -9.91 -2.03
N GLY A 25 17.22 -9.74 -1.90
CA GLY A 25 17.81 -8.70 -1.04
C GLY A 25 17.83 -9.10 0.43
N VAL A 26 18.22 -8.15 1.29
CA VAL A 26 18.39 -8.36 2.73
C VAL A 26 17.75 -7.18 3.45
N MET A 27 16.83 -7.49 4.38
CA MET A 27 16.14 -6.47 5.14
C MET A 27 17.14 -5.67 5.98
N SER A 28 17.09 -4.34 5.84
CA SER A 28 17.92 -3.42 6.59
C SER A 28 17.37 -3.23 7.99
N SER A 29 18.25 -2.99 8.97
CA SER A 29 17.87 -2.71 10.35
C SER A 29 17.08 -1.41 10.52
N GLU A 30 17.19 -0.49 9.55
CA GLU A 30 16.50 0.78 9.50
C GLU A 30 16.03 1.08 8.07
N GLY A 31 14.92 1.80 7.97
CA GLY A 31 14.37 2.33 6.73
C GLY A 31 14.69 3.82 6.52
N PHE A 32 13.84 4.48 5.73
CA PHE A 32 13.96 5.93 5.52
C PHE A 32 13.37 6.71 6.69
N THR A 33 14.10 7.74 7.11
CA THR A 33 13.68 8.73 8.11
C THR A 33 13.06 9.96 7.45
N LEU A 34 12.50 10.88 8.24
CA LEU A 34 12.05 12.17 7.74
C LEU A 34 13.18 12.95 7.03
N ALA A 35 14.40 12.90 7.56
CA ALA A 35 15.57 13.53 6.94
C ALA A 35 15.86 12.94 5.56
N ASP A 36 15.77 11.61 5.42
CA ASP A 36 15.96 10.93 4.14
C ASP A 36 14.87 11.34 3.11
N LEU A 37 13.61 11.45 3.54
CA LEU A 37 12.53 11.96 2.70
C LEU A 37 12.79 13.42 2.27
N ASN A 38 13.29 14.27 3.17
CA ASN A 38 13.65 15.65 2.83
C ASN A 38 14.79 15.72 1.80
N ARG A 39 15.77 14.79 1.82
CA ARG A 39 16.80 14.70 0.77
C ARG A 39 16.20 14.44 -0.61
N PHE A 40 15.26 13.49 -0.71
CA PHE A 40 14.52 13.27 -1.96
C PHE A 40 13.73 14.51 -2.36
N LYS A 41 13.01 15.12 -1.41
CA LYS A 41 12.21 16.33 -1.62
C LYS A 41 13.05 17.44 -2.24
N GLU A 42 14.16 17.79 -1.60
CA GLU A 42 15.09 18.83 -2.06
C GLU A 42 15.69 18.54 -3.44
N PHE A 43 16.10 17.29 -3.68
CA PHE A 43 16.65 16.89 -4.98
C PHE A 43 15.66 17.14 -6.12
N PHE A 44 14.39 16.76 -5.95
CA PHE A 44 13.37 16.95 -6.98
C PHE A 44 12.86 18.39 -7.08
N GLU A 45 12.77 19.12 -5.97
CA GLU A 45 12.40 20.54 -6.00
C GLU A 45 13.45 21.42 -6.67
N LYS A 46 14.74 21.12 -6.49
CA LYS A 46 15.84 21.77 -7.25
C LYS A 46 15.73 21.55 -8.76
N LYS A 47 14.97 20.54 -9.19
CA LYS A 47 14.65 20.27 -10.61
C LYS A 47 13.29 20.87 -11.03
N GLY A 48 12.68 21.70 -10.20
CA GLY A 48 11.42 22.38 -10.48
C GLY A 48 10.17 21.52 -10.32
N LEU A 49 10.25 20.37 -9.66
CA LEU A 49 9.11 19.46 -9.50
C LEU A 49 8.35 19.72 -8.20
N THR A 50 7.03 19.54 -8.25
CA THR A 50 6.16 19.68 -7.08
C THR A 50 6.24 18.45 -6.18
N THR A 51 6.39 18.67 -4.88
CA THR A 51 6.34 17.62 -3.87
C THR A 51 5.21 17.84 -2.87
N LYS A 52 4.74 16.75 -2.25
CA LYS A 52 3.77 16.77 -1.14
C LYS A 52 4.28 15.81 -0.07
N LEU A 53 4.62 16.33 1.10
CA LEU A 53 5.00 15.55 2.28
C LEU A 53 3.79 15.45 3.21
N ILE A 54 3.41 14.23 3.58
CA ILE A 54 2.27 13.94 4.43
C ILE A 54 2.78 13.36 5.74
N ASP A 55 2.32 13.88 6.87
CA ASP A 55 2.45 13.27 8.18
C ASP A 55 1.16 12.51 8.51
N PHE A 56 1.25 11.18 8.65
CA PHE A 56 0.07 10.37 8.90
C PHE A 56 -0.48 10.49 10.33
N ARG A 57 0.25 11.12 11.26
CA ARG A 57 -0.27 11.40 12.62
C ARG A 57 -1.44 12.38 12.56
N ASP A 58 -1.49 13.24 11.55
CA ASP A 58 -2.59 14.20 11.31
C ASP A 58 -3.91 13.52 10.95
N LEU A 59 -3.89 12.24 10.59
CA LEU A 59 -5.10 11.48 10.31
C LEU A 59 -5.87 11.06 11.57
N ILE A 60 -5.29 11.19 12.76
CA ILE A 60 -5.93 10.76 14.00
C ILE A 60 -6.94 11.82 14.46
N VAL A 61 -8.21 11.42 14.57
CA VAL A 61 -9.27 12.27 15.13
C VAL A 61 -9.08 12.35 16.64
N LYS A 62 -8.63 13.50 17.15
CA LYS A 62 -8.66 13.80 18.58
C LYS A 62 -10.11 14.02 18.98
N LYS A 63 -10.66 13.22 19.90
CA LYS A 63 -11.97 13.52 20.51
C LYS A 63 -11.85 14.86 21.25
N LYS A 64 -12.65 15.87 20.87
CA LYS A 64 -12.80 17.07 21.70
C LYS A 64 -13.37 16.63 23.05
N LYS A 65 -12.75 17.04 24.16
CA LYS A 65 -13.39 16.99 25.48
C LYS A 65 -14.69 17.78 25.36
N LYS A 66 -15.82 17.19 25.75
CA LYS A 66 -17.06 17.96 25.96
C LYS A 66 -16.76 18.92 27.10
N GLU A 67 -16.77 20.21 26.83
CA GLU A 67 -16.98 21.21 27.88
C GLU A 67 -18.42 21.01 28.35
N GLU A 68 -18.58 20.72 29.64
CA GLU A 68 -19.89 20.71 30.30
C GLU A 68 -20.39 22.15 30.33
N VAL A 69 -21.39 22.45 29.50
CA VAL A 69 -22.21 23.66 29.66
C VAL A 69 -23.29 23.28 30.67
N GLN A 70 -23.29 23.97 31.83
CA GLN A 70 -24.41 24.00 32.75
C GLN A 70 -25.53 24.81 32.07
N ASP A 71 -26.61 24.14 31.70
CA ASP A 71 -27.86 24.79 31.31
C ASP A 71 -28.63 25.13 32.59
N ASP A 72 -28.68 26.42 32.93
CA ASP A 72 -29.72 26.99 33.79
C ASP A 72 -30.88 27.36 32.86
N GLU A 73 -31.95 26.56 32.86
CA GLU A 73 -33.22 26.91 32.19
C GLU A 73 -34.06 27.80 33.13
N GLU A 74 -34.18 29.09 32.79
CA GLU A 74 -35.25 29.97 33.27
C GLU A 74 -36.38 30.01 32.23
N GLU A 75 -37.57 29.60 32.67
CA GLU A 75 -38.85 29.76 31.97
C GLU A 75 -39.17 31.24 31.72
N ASN A 76 -39.69 31.58 30.54
CA ASN A 76 -40.67 32.67 30.39
C ASN A 76 -41.59 32.40 29.18
N GLU A 77 -42.87 32.55 29.46
CA GLU A 77 -44.01 32.46 28.54
C GLU A 77 -44.22 33.78 27.77
N ASP A 78 -44.88 33.64 26.61
CA ASP A 78 -46.03 34.42 26.13
C ASP A 78 -45.93 35.46 24.98
N ASP A 79 -47.03 35.41 24.21
CA ASP A 79 -47.72 36.39 23.36
C ASP A 79 -47.37 36.68 21.88
N GLY A 80 -48.35 36.30 21.03
CA GLY A 80 -48.96 37.07 19.92
C GLY A 80 -48.16 37.24 18.62
N GLU A 81 -48.71 37.35 17.42
CA GLU A 81 -50.08 37.38 16.86
C GLU A 81 -49.92 37.18 15.32
N GLU A 82 -51.03 36.88 14.65
CA GLU A 82 -51.18 36.60 13.21
C GLU A 82 -50.86 37.79 12.29
N GLU A 83 -50.57 37.52 11.01
CA GLU A 83 -51.24 38.20 9.89
C GLU A 83 -50.97 37.47 8.55
N ASP A 84 -52.07 37.22 7.83
CA ASP A 84 -52.18 36.63 6.49
C ASP A 84 -51.71 37.61 5.40
N GLU A 85 -51.36 37.09 4.21
CA GLU A 85 -51.82 37.67 2.95
C GLU A 85 -51.63 36.67 1.77
N GLU A 86 -52.75 36.44 1.08
CA GLU A 86 -52.89 35.67 -0.15
C GLU A 86 -52.37 36.46 -1.37
N GLU A 87 -51.84 35.78 -2.39
CA GLU A 87 -52.25 36.11 -3.77
C GLU A 87 -52.05 34.94 -4.75
N VAL A 88 -53.01 34.89 -5.65
CA VAL A 88 -53.35 33.88 -6.66
C VAL A 88 -52.82 34.37 -8.01
N ASP A 89 -52.28 33.51 -8.88
CA ASP A 89 -52.89 33.32 -10.20
C ASP A 89 -52.30 32.21 -11.08
N GLU A 90 -53.21 31.68 -11.89
CA GLU A 90 -53.15 30.49 -12.71
C GLU A 90 -52.57 30.70 -14.14
N ASN A 91 -52.41 29.54 -14.78
CA ASN A 91 -52.55 29.24 -16.21
C ASN A 91 -51.26 29.05 -17.04
N GLU A 92 -51.24 28.20 -18.05
CA GLU A 92 -51.81 26.87 -18.38
C GLU A 92 -51.17 26.53 -19.75
N SER A 93 -51.13 25.24 -20.07
CA SER A 93 -51.15 24.68 -21.44
C SER A 93 -49.76 24.49 -22.11
N SER A 94 -49.47 23.44 -22.88
CA SER A 94 -50.21 22.24 -23.27
C SER A 94 -49.30 21.33 -24.14
N LYS A 95 -49.79 20.10 -24.36
CA LYS A 95 -49.48 19.10 -25.43
C LYS A 95 -48.65 17.91 -24.97
N LYS A 96 -49.20 16.71 -24.69
CA LYS A 96 -50.12 15.79 -25.43
C LYS A 96 -49.39 14.92 -26.48
N ARG A 97 -49.30 13.61 -26.20
CA ARG A 97 -49.54 12.41 -27.07
C ARG A 97 -49.03 11.15 -26.31
N LYS A 98 -49.88 10.19 -25.88
CA LYS A 98 -50.48 9.04 -26.63
C LYS A 98 -49.42 8.28 -27.46
N SER A 99 -49.25 6.95 -27.43
CA SER A 99 -50.16 5.84 -27.10
C SER A 99 -49.46 4.47 -27.24
N THR A 100 -50.03 3.45 -26.57
CA THR A 100 -50.24 2.02 -26.98
C THR A 100 -49.05 1.08 -27.21
N LYS A 101 -48.93 -0.09 -26.55
CA LYS A 101 -49.71 -1.36 -26.50
C LYS A 101 -49.48 -2.34 -27.67
N ASP A 102 -49.17 -3.59 -27.28
CA ASP A 102 -49.41 -4.88 -27.96
C ASP A 102 -48.59 -5.17 -29.25
N SER A 103 -48.09 -6.37 -29.60
CA SER A 103 -48.30 -7.75 -29.16
C SER A 103 -47.33 -8.73 -29.89
N SER A 104 -47.30 -9.99 -29.41
CA SER A 104 -47.25 -11.24 -30.18
C SER A 104 -45.91 -11.89 -30.61
N GLY A 105 -45.87 -13.23 -30.46
CA GLY A 105 -45.03 -14.18 -31.22
C GLY A 105 -43.96 -14.94 -30.41
N LYS A 106 -44.29 -15.92 -29.57
CA LYS A 106 -44.30 -17.40 -29.81
C LYS A 106 -43.06 -18.00 -30.53
N SER A 107 -42.35 -18.90 -29.82
CA SER A 107 -41.91 -20.27 -30.21
C SER A 107 -40.68 -20.68 -29.36
N SER A 108 -40.79 -21.55 -28.36
CA SER A 108 -40.66 -23.04 -28.40
C SER A 108 -39.22 -23.48 -28.80
N LYS A 109 -38.42 -24.27 -28.08
CA LYS A 109 -38.56 -25.61 -27.44
C LYS A 109 -37.25 -25.86 -26.64
N SER A 110 -37.28 -26.17 -25.34
CA SER A 110 -37.40 -27.49 -24.66
C SER A 110 -36.09 -28.23 -24.31
N ASN A 111 -35.86 -28.36 -23.00
CA ASN A 111 -35.47 -29.56 -22.21
C ASN A 111 -34.23 -30.41 -22.57
N LYS A 112 -33.32 -30.59 -21.59
CA LYS A 112 -33.35 -31.79 -20.72
C LYS A 112 -32.35 -31.71 -19.54
N LYS A 113 -32.92 -31.75 -18.32
CA LYS A 113 -32.27 -32.32 -17.12
C LYS A 113 -32.12 -33.83 -17.32
N VAL A 114 -30.98 -34.39 -16.94
CA VAL A 114 -30.83 -35.81 -16.64
C VAL A 114 -30.26 -35.94 -15.24
N LYS A 115 -31.10 -36.43 -14.32
CA LYS A 115 -30.69 -37.12 -13.09
C LYS A 115 -30.48 -38.59 -13.49
N VAL A 116 -29.38 -39.19 -13.06
CA VAL A 116 -29.27 -40.65 -12.93
C VAL A 116 -28.77 -40.95 -11.52
N ASN A 117 -29.61 -41.63 -10.76
CA ASN A 117 -29.23 -42.46 -9.63
C ASN A 117 -28.66 -43.78 -10.17
N SER A 118 -27.63 -44.30 -9.51
CA SER A 118 -27.48 -45.75 -9.37
C SER A 118 -26.78 -46.05 -8.04
N ASN A 119 -27.48 -46.83 -7.21
CA ASN A 119 -26.97 -47.51 -6.04
C ASN A 119 -25.86 -48.51 -6.42
N TYR A 120 -24.87 -48.70 -5.55
CA TYR A 120 -24.35 -50.02 -5.22
C TYR A 120 -23.80 -50.08 -3.79
N ASN A 121 -24.05 -51.22 -3.16
CA ASN A 121 -23.98 -51.53 -1.73
C ASN A 121 -22.55 -51.74 -1.16
N ASN A 122 -22.46 -51.43 0.14
CA ASN A 122 -21.78 -52.12 1.27
C ASN A 122 -20.37 -52.73 1.09
N ASN A 123 -19.46 -52.33 1.99
CA ASN A 123 -19.07 -53.22 3.11
C ASN A 123 -18.35 -52.50 4.27
N ASN A 124 -18.69 -53.00 5.47
CA ASN A 124 -18.25 -52.73 6.84
C ASN A 124 -16.76 -52.40 7.08
N SER A 125 -16.49 -51.53 8.07
CA SER A 125 -16.02 -51.98 9.39
C SER A 125 -16.04 -50.87 10.47
N SER A 126 -16.52 -51.30 11.64
CA SER A 126 -16.36 -50.81 13.04
C SER A 126 -15.26 -49.78 13.32
N SER A 127 -15.37 -48.84 14.25
CA SER A 127 -15.91 -48.85 15.62
C SER A 127 -16.03 -47.38 16.08
N SER A 128 -17.00 -46.95 16.90
CA SER A 128 -16.93 -47.09 18.35
C SER A 128 -18.22 -46.55 18.97
N LYS A 129 -18.59 -47.19 20.08
CA LYS A 129 -19.70 -46.88 20.99
C LYS A 129 -19.58 -45.46 21.53
N ASP A 130 -20.69 -44.74 21.68
CA ASP A 130 -21.24 -44.56 23.03
C ASP A 130 -22.66 -43.99 23.07
N LYS A 131 -23.38 -44.48 24.08
CA LYS A 131 -24.81 -44.31 24.33
C LYS A 131 -25.10 -43.02 25.09
N SER A 132 -26.09 -42.30 24.57
CA SER A 132 -27.19 -41.63 25.26
C SER A 132 -27.06 -41.23 26.74
N LYS A 133 -27.38 -39.96 27.03
CA LYS A 133 -28.60 -39.60 27.79
C LYS A 133 -28.86 -38.10 27.80
N SER A 134 -30.11 -37.78 27.53
CA SER A 134 -30.76 -36.49 27.70
C SER A 134 -30.84 -36.07 29.18
N LYS A 135 -30.75 -34.76 29.44
CA LYS A 135 -31.50 -34.09 30.51
C LYS A 135 -31.56 -32.59 30.26
N SER A 136 -32.77 -32.07 30.44
CA SER A 136 -33.19 -30.68 30.27
C SER A 136 -32.85 -29.83 31.50
N LYS A 137 -32.63 -28.53 31.29
CA LYS A 137 -33.34 -27.38 31.91
C LYS A 137 -32.46 -26.14 32.15
N ASN A 138 -33.06 -25.01 31.79
CA ASN A 138 -33.03 -23.70 32.45
C ASN A 138 -31.76 -22.84 32.44
N LYS A 139 -31.70 -21.96 31.44
CA LYS A 139 -31.86 -20.49 31.56
C LYS A 139 -31.46 -19.87 32.92
N SER A 140 -30.28 -19.23 32.94
CA SER A 140 -29.99 -18.07 33.78
C SER A 140 -29.15 -17.09 32.98
N LYS A 141 -29.80 -15.99 32.54
CA LYS A 141 -29.13 -14.79 32.00
C LYS A 141 -28.41 -14.12 33.18
N SER A 142 -27.09 -14.17 33.20
CA SER A 142 -26.29 -13.16 33.91
C SER A 142 -25.88 -12.11 32.88
N LYS A 143 -26.46 -10.91 33.00
CA LYS A 143 -25.88 -9.70 32.41
C LYS A 143 -24.44 -9.62 32.89
N LYS A 144 -23.48 -9.75 31.98
CA LYS A 144 -22.18 -9.09 32.16
C LYS A 144 -22.35 -7.73 31.54
N GLU A 145 -22.60 -6.76 32.41
CA GLU A 145 -22.14 -5.39 32.20
C GLU A 145 -20.64 -5.52 31.90
N ASN A 146 -20.27 -5.19 30.67
CA ASN A 146 -18.88 -4.86 30.39
C ASN A 146 -18.80 -3.38 30.66
N ASP A 147 -18.18 -3.07 31.78
CA ASP A 147 -17.60 -1.77 32.06
C ASP A 147 -16.66 -1.43 30.90
N ASP A 148 -17.10 -0.50 30.03
CA ASP A 148 -16.29 0.12 28.98
C ASP A 148 -15.53 1.32 29.58
N ASP A 149 -14.90 1.12 30.74
CA ASP A 149 -13.98 2.08 31.37
C ASP A 149 -12.54 1.55 31.29
N ASP A 150 -11.63 2.48 30.97
CA ASP A 150 -10.15 2.36 30.86
C ASP A 150 -9.60 1.57 29.64
N ASP A 151 -8.73 2.10 28.79
CA ASP A 151 -7.63 3.02 29.06
C ASP A 151 -7.59 4.17 28.05
N ASN A 152 -7.71 5.39 28.55
CA ASN A 152 -7.32 6.60 27.83
C ASN A 152 -5.81 6.82 28.04
N GLU A 153 -4.99 5.80 27.75
CA GLU A 153 -3.56 6.03 27.52
C GLU A 153 -3.45 6.92 26.28
N ASP A 154 -2.67 8.00 26.35
CA ASP A 154 -2.28 8.80 25.19
C ASP A 154 -1.55 7.88 24.20
N ILE A 155 -2.32 7.26 23.31
CA ILE A 155 -1.81 6.32 22.31
C ILE A 155 -0.73 7.04 21.52
N LYS A 156 0.53 6.65 21.72
CA LYS A 156 1.67 7.24 21.02
C LYS A 156 1.75 6.66 19.61
N TYR A 157 1.50 7.52 18.62
CA TYR A 157 1.68 7.18 17.21
C TYR A 157 3.13 7.41 16.81
N ASN A 158 3.70 6.43 16.10
CA ASN A 158 5.05 6.55 15.57
C ASN A 158 5.07 7.52 14.39
N GLU A 159 6.24 8.09 14.14
CA GLU A 159 6.48 8.98 13.01
C GLU A 159 6.32 8.21 11.70
N ALA A 160 5.37 8.63 10.88
CA ALA A 160 5.02 7.96 9.65
C ALA A 160 4.70 9.00 8.58
N TYR A 161 5.57 9.05 7.58
CA TYR A 161 5.54 10.03 6.51
C TYR A 161 5.45 9.37 5.13
N LEU A 162 4.77 10.05 4.22
CA LEU A 162 4.76 9.77 2.79
C LEU A 162 5.19 11.03 2.04
N LEU A 163 6.21 10.92 1.21
CA LEU A 163 6.56 11.93 0.23
C LEU A 163 6.00 11.52 -1.13
N ILE A 164 5.30 12.41 -1.81
CA ILE A 164 4.86 12.25 -3.20
C ILE A 164 5.56 13.30 -4.03
N ILE A 165 6.23 12.89 -5.10
CA ILE A 165 6.89 13.75 -6.09
C ILE A 165 6.10 13.65 -7.40
N ARG A 166 5.43 14.74 -7.77
CA ARG A 166 4.59 14.77 -8.97
C ARG A 166 5.45 14.74 -10.23
N ASN A 167 5.12 13.82 -11.13
CA ASN A 167 5.90 13.56 -12.34
C ASN A 167 7.41 13.36 -12.08
N GLY A 168 7.77 12.85 -10.89
CA GLY A 168 9.16 12.71 -10.44
C GLY A 168 10.06 11.93 -11.39
N LEU A 169 9.53 10.93 -12.09
CA LEU A 169 10.29 10.13 -13.04
C LEU A 169 10.86 10.95 -14.20
N SER A 170 10.18 12.04 -14.60
CA SER A 170 10.59 12.91 -15.71
C SER A 170 11.94 13.60 -15.48
N ALA A 171 12.33 13.79 -14.21
CA ALA A 171 13.66 14.31 -13.85
C ALA A 171 14.80 13.30 -14.07
N ILE A 172 14.47 12.04 -14.39
CA ILE A 172 15.41 10.92 -14.47
C ILE A 172 15.46 10.36 -15.89
N CYS A 173 14.31 10.08 -16.49
CA CYS A 173 14.19 9.54 -17.83
C CYS A 173 12.84 9.91 -18.48
N ASP A 174 12.68 9.58 -19.76
CA ASP A 174 11.38 9.70 -20.41
C ASP A 174 10.37 8.73 -19.77
N VAL A 175 9.22 9.27 -19.36
CA VAL A 175 8.21 8.53 -18.58
C VAL A 175 7.45 7.52 -19.47
N ASN A 176 7.28 7.82 -20.75
CA ASN A 176 6.61 6.92 -21.70
C ASN A 176 7.53 5.77 -22.12
N GLU A 177 8.81 6.04 -22.37
CA GLU A 177 9.78 4.97 -22.67
C GLU A 177 9.98 4.07 -21.44
N PHE A 178 10.00 4.62 -20.22
CA PHE A 178 10.00 3.80 -19.01
C PHE A 178 8.75 2.92 -18.94
N HIS A 179 7.56 3.48 -19.20
CA HIS A 179 6.32 2.69 -19.26
C HIS A 179 6.42 1.55 -20.27
N LYS A 180 6.94 1.84 -21.46
CA LYS A 180 7.10 0.88 -22.55
C LYS A 180 8.07 -0.24 -22.18
N GLU A 181 9.19 0.09 -21.52
CA GLU A 181 10.12 -0.89 -20.96
C GLU A 181 9.37 -1.87 -20.06
N GLN A 182 8.59 -1.37 -19.10
CA GLN A 182 7.80 -2.20 -18.18
C GLN A 182 6.65 -2.97 -18.88
N SER A 183 6.05 -2.39 -19.91
CA SER A 183 4.96 -3.04 -20.65
C SER A 183 5.44 -4.24 -21.48
N ASN A 184 6.69 -4.22 -21.94
CA ASN A 184 7.26 -5.29 -22.76
C ASN A 184 7.67 -6.54 -21.96
N LEU A 185 7.81 -6.43 -20.65
CA LEU A 185 8.19 -7.55 -19.79
C LEU A 185 7.04 -8.54 -19.64
N GLU A 186 7.33 -9.84 -19.60
CA GLU A 186 6.32 -10.87 -19.34
C GLU A 186 6.10 -11.01 -17.82
N LYS A 187 4.85 -10.90 -17.35
CA LYS A 187 4.52 -10.87 -15.91
C LYS A 187 4.14 -12.24 -15.36
N ASP A 188 4.41 -12.48 -14.07
CA ASP A 188 3.92 -13.67 -13.38
C ASP A 188 2.43 -13.60 -13.09
N LYS A 189 1.69 -14.56 -13.66
CA LYS A 189 0.24 -14.71 -13.46
C LYS A 189 -0.10 -15.80 -12.44
N LYS A 190 0.90 -16.43 -11.83
CA LYS A 190 0.75 -17.52 -10.86
C LYS A 190 1.62 -17.29 -9.62
N ALA A 191 1.24 -17.91 -8.52
CA ALA A 191 2.00 -17.91 -7.26
C ALA A 191 1.81 -19.24 -6.53
N PHE A 192 2.72 -19.59 -5.63
CA PHE A 192 2.57 -20.72 -4.73
C PHE A 192 1.84 -20.28 -3.46
N MET A 193 0.70 -20.88 -3.17
CA MET A 193 -0.11 -20.55 -2.01
C MET A 193 -0.74 -21.82 -1.45
N TYR A 194 -0.65 -22.00 -0.13
CA TYR A 194 -1.29 -23.11 0.58
C TYR A 194 -0.94 -24.49 -0.02
N GLY A 195 0.32 -24.71 -0.38
CA GLY A 195 0.82 -26.00 -0.89
C GLY A 195 0.53 -26.27 -2.37
N ARG A 196 0.05 -25.28 -3.15
CA ARG A 196 -0.22 -25.45 -4.58
C ARG A 196 0.03 -24.18 -5.39
N VAL A 197 0.24 -24.33 -6.69
CA VAL A 197 0.30 -23.21 -7.63
C VAL A 197 -1.11 -22.73 -7.97
N VAL A 198 -1.35 -21.43 -7.88
CA VAL A 198 -2.65 -20.78 -8.15
C VAL A 198 -2.49 -19.60 -9.10
N ASN A 199 -3.57 -19.24 -9.80
CA ASN A 199 -3.61 -18.04 -10.64
C ASN A 199 -3.79 -16.77 -9.77
N LYS A 200 -3.07 -15.70 -10.12
CA LYS A 200 -3.20 -14.39 -9.49
C LYS A 200 -4.25 -13.57 -10.24
N THR A 201 -5.35 -13.26 -9.57
CA THR A 201 -6.47 -12.51 -10.17
C THR A 201 -6.53 -11.05 -9.72
N ALA A 202 -5.80 -10.69 -8.66
CA ALA A 202 -5.82 -9.33 -8.11
C ALA A 202 -4.83 -8.39 -8.82
N ARG A 203 -3.68 -8.92 -9.23
CA ARG A 203 -2.58 -8.25 -9.95
C ARG A 203 -1.53 -9.30 -10.34
N HIS A 204 -0.64 -8.95 -11.27
CA HIS A 204 0.52 -9.77 -11.63
C HIS A 204 1.80 -9.13 -11.11
N ASN A 205 2.87 -9.91 -10.91
CA ASN A 205 4.09 -9.39 -10.32
C ASN A 205 5.34 -9.73 -11.14
N LEU A 206 6.41 -9.01 -10.84
CA LEU A 206 7.78 -9.22 -11.28
C LEU A 206 8.73 -8.85 -10.16
N CYS A 207 9.91 -9.45 -10.13
CA CYS A 207 10.99 -9.07 -9.24
C CYS A 207 12.25 -8.74 -10.05
N PHE A 208 13.03 -7.79 -9.54
CA PHE A 208 14.23 -7.28 -10.18
C PHE A 208 15.42 -7.31 -9.22
N SER A 209 16.58 -7.75 -9.69
CA SER A 209 17.83 -7.76 -8.92
C SER A 209 19.06 -7.67 -9.83
N ASP A 210 20.26 -7.66 -9.26
CA ASP A 210 21.51 -7.72 -10.03
C ASP A 210 21.85 -9.13 -10.53
N ALA A 211 21.18 -10.17 -10.01
CA ALA A 211 21.37 -11.53 -10.49
C ALA A 211 20.85 -11.71 -11.94
N PRO A 212 21.35 -12.70 -12.69
CA PRO A 212 20.87 -12.99 -14.04
C PRO A 212 19.36 -13.28 -14.09
N SER A 213 18.72 -12.86 -15.19
CA SER A 213 17.32 -13.15 -15.45
C SER A 213 17.04 -14.65 -15.45
N ARG A 214 15.88 -15.05 -14.91
CA ARG A 214 15.43 -16.45 -14.90
C ARG A 214 13.91 -16.58 -14.95
N GLU A 215 13.46 -17.65 -15.59
CA GLU A 215 12.07 -18.08 -15.61
C GLU A 215 11.56 -18.50 -14.21
N PRO A 216 10.23 -18.45 -13.97
CA PRO A 216 9.65 -18.83 -12.69
C PRO A 216 9.71 -20.35 -12.45
N ASN A 217 9.82 -20.72 -11.18
CA ASN A 217 9.54 -22.07 -10.69
C ASN A 217 8.56 -21.95 -9.52
N TYR A 218 7.26 -21.89 -9.85
CA TYR A 218 6.22 -21.62 -8.87
C TYR A 218 6.13 -22.74 -7.83
N GLU A 219 6.36 -23.99 -8.19
CA GLU A 219 6.32 -25.13 -7.25
C GLU A 219 7.36 -25.01 -6.13
N LYS A 220 8.48 -24.30 -6.39
CA LYS A 220 9.51 -23.97 -5.40
C LYS A 220 9.34 -22.59 -4.78
N GLY A 221 8.24 -21.89 -5.05
CA GLY A 221 8.02 -20.54 -4.57
C GLY A 221 8.91 -19.48 -5.25
N MET A 222 9.44 -19.74 -6.44
CA MET A 222 10.32 -18.80 -7.15
C MET A 222 9.55 -18.13 -8.29
N GLY A 223 9.33 -16.80 -8.21
CA GLY A 223 8.76 -16.02 -9.32
C GLY A 223 9.79 -15.77 -10.42
N ARG A 224 9.39 -15.18 -11.55
CA ARG A 224 10.30 -14.69 -12.59
C ARG A 224 11.18 -13.59 -12.00
N LEU A 225 12.46 -13.64 -12.33
CA LEU A 225 13.45 -12.64 -11.95
C LEU A 225 14.00 -11.99 -13.21
N ILE A 226 14.06 -10.66 -13.21
CA ILE A 226 14.62 -9.87 -14.30
C ILE A 226 15.84 -9.12 -13.79
N SER A 227 16.96 -9.21 -14.50
CA SER A 227 18.17 -8.47 -14.15
C SER A 227 17.96 -6.98 -14.40
N PHE A 228 18.47 -6.12 -13.52
CA PHE A 228 18.52 -4.68 -13.79
C PHE A 228 19.30 -4.34 -15.07
N ASN A 229 20.25 -5.18 -15.48
CA ASN A 229 20.98 -4.98 -16.74
C ASN A 229 20.07 -5.11 -17.98
N ASP A 230 18.95 -5.82 -17.87
CA ASP A 230 17.98 -6.00 -18.96
C ASP A 230 16.91 -4.89 -18.99
N CYS A 231 16.91 -3.99 -18.00
CA CYS A 231 15.96 -2.87 -17.86
C CYS A 231 16.73 -1.55 -17.65
N PRO A 232 17.31 -0.95 -18.71
CA PRO A 232 18.22 0.19 -18.60
C PRO A 232 17.58 1.42 -17.94
N LEU A 233 16.31 1.72 -18.19
CA LEU A 233 15.63 2.86 -17.58
C LEU A 233 15.34 2.60 -16.11
N LEU A 234 14.86 1.39 -15.77
CA LEU A 234 14.70 0.98 -14.37
C LEU A 234 16.02 1.05 -13.59
N ASN A 235 17.10 0.55 -14.17
CA ASN A 235 18.42 0.60 -13.54
C ASN A 235 18.92 2.04 -13.40
N LYS A 236 18.76 2.88 -14.42
CA LYS A 236 19.08 4.31 -14.34
C LYS A 236 18.33 4.99 -13.18
N THR A 237 17.05 4.67 -13.00
CA THR A 237 16.26 5.20 -11.88
C THR A 237 16.80 4.74 -10.53
N ARG A 238 17.14 3.46 -10.40
CA ARG A 238 17.80 2.92 -9.20
C ARG A 238 19.11 3.66 -8.88
N GLN A 239 19.99 3.82 -9.86
CA GLN A 239 21.26 4.52 -9.70
C GLN A 239 21.07 6.00 -9.33
N THR A 240 20.02 6.63 -9.86
CA THR A 240 19.69 8.02 -9.49
C THR A 240 19.30 8.12 -8.02
N PHE A 241 18.49 7.20 -7.50
CA PHE A 241 18.17 7.17 -6.07
C PHE A 241 19.40 6.98 -5.20
N LYS A 242 20.33 6.09 -5.61
CA LYS A 242 21.63 5.96 -4.95
C LYS A 242 22.41 7.28 -4.90
N SER A 243 22.49 7.99 -6.03
CA SER A 243 23.24 9.25 -6.14
C SER A 243 22.71 10.37 -5.25
N ILE A 244 21.42 10.35 -4.86
CA ILE A 244 20.83 11.34 -3.95
C ILE A 244 21.51 11.27 -2.56
N PHE A 245 22.02 10.11 -2.18
CA PHE A 245 22.69 9.87 -0.90
C PHE A 245 24.22 9.86 -1.00
N ASP A 246 24.78 9.87 -2.22
CA ASP A 246 26.24 9.92 -2.43
C ASP A 246 26.83 11.33 -2.27
N VAL A 247 25.99 12.37 -2.27
CA VAL A 247 26.41 13.79 -2.15
C VAL A 247 27.17 14.03 -0.83
N ASP A 248 26.86 13.27 0.22
CA ASP A 248 27.49 13.37 1.54
C ASP A 248 28.97 12.93 1.55
N ASN A 249 29.45 12.20 0.55
CA ASN A 249 30.83 11.67 0.52
C ASN A 249 31.85 12.59 -0.17
N LYS A 250 31.43 13.67 -0.85
CA LYS A 250 32.35 14.53 -1.63
C LYS A 250 32.86 15.75 -0.89
N ASP A 251 32.26 16.10 0.24
CA ASP A 251 32.66 17.26 1.04
C ASP A 251 33.67 16.92 2.16
N ASN A 252 33.95 15.62 2.40
CA ASN A 252 34.95 15.17 3.39
C ASN A 252 36.36 14.96 2.81
N ASP A 253 36.55 15.06 1.48
CA ASP A 253 37.85 14.80 0.82
C ASP A 253 38.61 16.09 0.41
N LYS A 254 38.20 17.28 0.91
CA LYS A 254 38.78 18.56 0.46
C LYS A 254 39.78 19.25 1.40
N ASP A 255 40.10 18.67 2.56
CA ASP A 255 40.97 19.32 3.56
C ASP A 255 42.29 18.56 3.82
N ASN A 256 42.90 17.92 2.82
CA ASN A 256 44.22 17.29 2.96
C ASN A 256 45.18 17.63 1.80
N ASP A 257 45.20 18.89 1.37
CA ASP A 257 46.35 19.44 0.66
C ASP A 257 46.81 20.71 1.38
N SER A 258 47.67 20.52 2.37
CA SER A 258 48.57 21.57 2.86
C SER A 258 49.96 20.96 3.02
N ASP A 259 50.81 21.31 2.07
CA ASP A 259 52.26 21.55 2.17
C ASP A 259 52.95 21.07 3.45
N ASN A 260 53.93 20.17 3.30
CA ASN A 260 55.19 20.27 4.03
C ASN A 260 56.32 19.57 3.28
N ASP A 261 57.24 20.39 2.80
CA ASP A 261 58.61 20.05 2.43
C ASP A 261 59.46 19.65 3.66
N SER A 262 60.53 18.90 3.38
CA SER A 262 61.79 18.71 4.14
C SER A 262 61.93 17.51 5.11
N ASP A 263 62.77 16.57 4.63
CA ASP A 263 63.95 15.94 5.24
C ASP A 263 63.96 15.25 6.63
N ASN A 264 64.44 13.99 6.55
CA ASN A 264 65.29 13.21 7.47
C ASN A 264 64.69 12.27 8.55
N ASP A 265 65.04 11.00 8.33
CA ASP A 265 65.58 9.96 9.23
C ASP A 265 64.79 9.38 10.42
N SER A 266 64.76 8.04 10.40
CA SER A 266 64.67 7.07 11.50
C SER A 266 63.59 7.26 12.56
N ASP A 267 62.58 6.40 12.57
CA ASP A 267 62.55 5.22 13.44
C ASP A 267 61.22 4.48 13.32
N ASN A 268 61.29 3.16 13.50
CA ASN A 268 60.16 2.25 13.55
C ASN A 268 59.22 2.61 14.71
N ASP A 269 57.98 3.00 14.41
CA ASP A 269 56.83 2.74 15.27
C ASP A 269 55.58 2.56 14.41
N VAL A 270 55.21 1.30 14.18
CA VAL A 270 53.97 0.89 13.51
C VAL A 270 52.81 1.09 14.50
N ASN A 271 52.37 2.33 14.65
CA ASN A 271 51.10 2.64 15.28
C ASN A 271 49.96 2.37 14.29
N ASN A 272 49.41 1.16 14.40
CA ASN A 272 48.26 0.71 13.65
C ASN A 272 46.98 1.38 14.21
N ASN A 273 46.76 2.64 13.84
CA ASN A 273 45.51 3.36 14.09
C ASN A 273 44.40 2.79 13.20
N ASN A 274 43.74 1.74 13.68
CA ASN A 274 42.46 1.27 13.17
C ASN A 274 41.35 2.27 13.52
N ASN A 275 41.36 3.44 12.86
CA ASN A 275 40.18 4.27 12.75
C ASN A 275 39.27 3.66 11.68
N ASN A 276 38.55 2.61 12.07
CA ASN A 276 37.36 2.18 11.34
C ASN A 276 36.27 3.24 11.54
N GLU A 277 36.41 4.38 10.87
CA GLU A 277 35.28 5.25 10.62
C GLU A 277 34.23 4.42 9.88
N LYS A 278 33.12 4.13 10.57
CA LYS A 278 31.94 3.54 9.94
C LYS A 278 31.47 4.51 8.86
N LYS A 279 31.94 4.31 7.62
CA LYS A 279 31.41 4.98 6.45
C LYS A 279 29.89 4.81 6.49
N ALA A 280 29.17 5.93 6.54
CA ALA A 280 27.71 5.91 6.57
C ALA A 280 27.20 5.10 5.38
N ILE A 281 26.45 4.04 5.65
CA ILE A 281 25.94 3.15 4.60
C ILE A 281 24.90 3.95 3.80
N ASN A 282 25.09 4.05 2.49
CA ASN A 282 24.11 4.68 1.62
C ASN A 282 22.82 3.84 1.65
N LYS A 283 21.72 4.42 2.13
CA LYS A 283 20.45 3.70 2.34
C LYS A 283 19.83 3.17 1.04
N CYS A 284 20.24 3.71 -0.11
CA CYS A 284 19.81 3.30 -1.44
C CYS A 284 20.79 2.34 -2.14
N ASP A 285 21.81 1.84 -1.43
CA ASP A 285 22.64 0.73 -1.93
C ASP A 285 21.85 -0.57 -1.98
N ASN A 286 22.18 -1.41 -2.98
CA ASN A 286 21.68 -2.77 -3.15
C ASN A 286 20.15 -2.90 -3.18
N LEU A 287 19.43 -1.84 -3.58
CA LEU A 287 17.98 -1.90 -3.75
C LEU A 287 17.62 -2.94 -4.83
N VAL A 288 16.72 -3.84 -4.46
CA VAL A 288 15.97 -4.70 -5.38
C VAL A 288 14.64 -4.04 -5.71
N ALA A 289 13.88 -4.58 -6.66
CA ALA A 289 12.55 -4.03 -6.95
C ALA A 289 11.47 -5.10 -7.15
N GLU A 290 10.24 -4.72 -6.83
CA GLU A 290 9.01 -5.48 -7.10
C GLU A 290 8.14 -4.67 -8.07
N GLY A 291 7.83 -5.26 -9.22
CA GLY A 291 6.86 -4.72 -10.16
C GLY A 291 5.47 -5.29 -9.91
N ASN A 292 4.47 -4.42 -9.74
CA ASN A 292 3.06 -4.77 -9.64
C ASN A 292 2.31 -4.28 -10.89
N TYR A 293 1.71 -5.20 -11.63
CA TYR A 293 0.95 -4.93 -12.85
C TYR A 293 -0.55 -5.09 -12.61
N TYR A 294 -1.26 -3.99 -12.82
CA TYR A 294 -2.70 -3.83 -12.68
C TYR A 294 -3.31 -3.67 -14.08
N TYR A 295 -3.65 -4.80 -14.71
CA TYR A 295 -4.14 -4.85 -16.09
C TYR A 295 -5.51 -4.17 -16.30
N ASN A 296 -6.28 -3.97 -15.23
CA ASN A 296 -7.54 -3.23 -15.29
C ASN A 296 -7.85 -2.57 -13.93
N SER A 297 -7.64 -1.26 -13.87
CA SER A 297 -7.81 -0.43 -12.66
C SER A 297 -9.18 -0.58 -11.96
N SER A 298 -10.22 -1.00 -12.68
CA SER A 298 -11.57 -1.17 -12.14
C SER A 298 -11.77 -2.48 -11.38
N ILE A 299 -10.89 -3.47 -11.56
CA ILE A 299 -11.05 -4.81 -10.93
C ILE A 299 -9.78 -5.32 -10.24
N THR A 300 -8.62 -4.74 -10.52
CA THR A 300 -7.34 -5.09 -9.90
C THR A 300 -6.99 -4.17 -8.74
N GLY A 301 -6.15 -4.65 -7.84
CA GLY A 301 -5.75 -3.89 -6.65
C GLY A 301 -5.07 -4.75 -5.59
N ILE A 302 -4.86 -4.14 -4.44
CA ILE A 302 -4.26 -4.76 -3.25
C ILE A 302 -4.95 -4.20 -2.01
N GLY A 303 -5.43 -5.10 -1.15
CA GLY A 303 -6.15 -4.73 0.07
C GLY A 303 -5.24 -4.13 1.15
N TRP A 304 -5.81 -3.77 2.29
CA TRP A 304 -5.09 -3.19 3.42
C TRP A 304 -4.01 -4.13 3.98
N HIS A 305 -2.74 -3.71 3.87
CA HIS A 305 -1.56 -4.43 4.33
C HIS A 305 -0.44 -3.46 4.70
N GLY A 306 0.66 -3.98 5.23
CA GLY A 306 1.97 -3.33 5.17
C GLY A 306 2.97 -4.28 4.52
N ASP A 307 4.16 -3.79 4.18
CA ASP A 307 5.20 -4.60 3.52
C ASP A 307 6.07 -5.22 4.62
N ALA A 308 5.74 -6.45 5.04
CA ALA A 308 6.37 -7.11 6.19
C ALA A 308 7.82 -7.55 5.91
N GLU A 309 8.21 -7.63 4.65
CA GLU A 309 9.46 -8.15 4.18
C GLU A 309 10.57 -7.11 4.02
N ARG A 310 10.26 -5.81 4.06
CA ARG A 310 11.17 -4.70 3.74
C ARG A 310 11.05 -3.55 4.74
N SER A 311 12.07 -2.71 4.84
CA SER A 311 12.03 -1.45 5.63
C SER A 311 12.11 -0.20 4.76
N LYS A 312 12.44 -0.34 3.48
CA LYS A 312 12.59 0.77 2.53
C LYS A 312 11.63 0.66 1.36
N VAL A 313 11.00 1.78 1.01
CA VAL A 313 10.09 1.88 -0.14
C VAL A 313 10.32 3.21 -0.87
N ILE A 314 10.74 3.10 -2.13
CA ILE A 314 10.66 4.15 -3.15
C ILE A 314 9.89 3.55 -4.32
N ALA A 315 8.77 4.11 -4.70
CA ALA A 315 7.92 3.51 -5.71
C ALA A 315 7.51 4.47 -6.80
N ILE A 316 7.37 3.94 -8.01
CA ILE A 316 7.06 4.69 -9.22
C ILE A 316 5.71 4.21 -9.74
N ARG A 317 4.84 5.16 -10.05
CA ARG A 317 3.57 4.92 -10.74
C ARG A 317 3.74 5.25 -12.22
N THR A 318 3.36 4.32 -13.11
CA THR A 318 3.30 4.60 -14.55
C THR A 318 2.09 3.92 -15.20
N GLY A 319 1.49 4.55 -16.21
CA GLY A 319 0.26 4.12 -16.85
C GLY A 319 -0.96 4.86 -16.31
N LYS A 320 -2.11 4.20 -16.26
CA LYS A 320 -3.37 4.80 -15.82
C LYS A 320 -3.27 5.24 -14.37
N SER A 321 -3.83 6.41 -14.06
CA SER A 321 -3.88 6.91 -12.68
C SER A 321 -4.58 5.91 -11.76
N MET A 322 -4.02 5.72 -10.57
CA MET A 322 -4.53 4.76 -9.61
C MET A 322 -4.37 5.29 -8.19
N ARG A 323 -5.41 5.10 -7.38
CA ARG A 323 -5.45 5.55 -6.00
C ARG A 323 -4.52 4.72 -5.12
N ILE A 324 -3.80 5.40 -4.23
CA ILE A 324 -3.18 4.82 -3.04
C ILE A 324 -3.93 5.34 -1.81
N CYS A 325 -4.15 4.48 -0.83
CA CYS A 325 -4.84 4.81 0.40
C CYS A 325 -3.99 4.41 1.62
N PHE A 326 -4.08 5.18 2.69
CA PHE A 326 -3.45 4.89 3.98
C PHE A 326 -4.46 5.07 5.11
N ASN A 327 -4.38 4.24 6.15
CA ASN A 327 -5.19 4.37 7.35
C ASN A 327 -4.49 3.70 8.53
N TRP A 328 -4.78 4.20 9.74
CA TRP A 328 -4.33 3.57 10.98
C TRP A 328 -5.24 2.41 11.38
N PHE A 329 -4.68 1.40 12.03
CA PHE A 329 -5.41 0.25 12.54
C PHE A 329 -4.93 -0.14 13.93
N ILE A 330 -5.86 -0.48 14.80
CA ILE A 330 -5.59 -1.15 16.09
C ILE A 330 -6.58 -2.30 16.25
N ASN A 331 -6.12 -3.46 16.71
CA ASN A 331 -6.93 -4.68 16.82
C ASN A 331 -7.68 -5.03 15.52
N SER A 332 -7.06 -4.76 14.36
CA SER A 332 -7.64 -4.88 13.02
C SER A 332 -8.84 -3.97 12.70
N LYS A 333 -9.20 -3.04 13.60
CA LYS A 333 -10.21 -2.00 13.34
C LYS A 333 -9.52 -0.75 12.82
N SER A 334 -10.12 -0.12 11.80
CA SER A 334 -9.67 1.17 11.30
C SER A 334 -9.88 2.27 12.34
N ILE A 335 -8.88 3.13 12.52
CA ILE A 335 -8.96 4.32 13.38
C ILE A 335 -8.49 5.55 12.59
N GLY A 336 -8.96 6.73 13.00
CA GLY A 336 -8.68 7.98 12.30
C GLY A 336 -9.37 8.10 10.95
N ASN A 337 -8.95 9.09 10.18
CA ASN A 337 -9.44 9.39 8.84
C ASN A 337 -8.61 8.67 7.79
N LYS A 338 -9.30 8.10 6.80
CA LYS A 338 -8.64 7.49 5.64
C LYS A 338 -7.99 8.57 4.77
N PHE A 339 -6.70 8.43 4.52
CA PHE A 339 -6.01 9.20 3.49
C PHE A 339 -6.15 8.50 2.13
N GLU A 340 -6.40 9.30 1.10
CA GLU A 340 -6.50 8.83 -0.28
C GLU A 340 -5.83 9.84 -1.21
N GLU A 341 -5.03 9.35 -2.15
CA GLU A 341 -4.37 10.20 -3.15
C GLU A 341 -4.34 9.50 -4.50
N MET A 342 -4.58 10.26 -5.57
CA MET A 342 -4.49 9.73 -6.94
C MET A 342 -3.05 9.87 -7.42
N LEU A 343 -2.38 8.75 -7.67
CA LEU A 343 -1.04 8.74 -8.27
C LEU A 343 -1.17 8.64 -9.79
N ASN A 344 -0.45 9.51 -10.49
CA ASN A 344 -0.49 9.63 -11.94
C ASN A 344 0.74 9.00 -12.61
N HIS A 345 0.71 8.93 -13.93
CA HIS A 345 1.86 8.51 -14.72
C HIS A 345 3.08 9.40 -14.43
N GLY A 346 4.18 8.78 -14.00
CA GLY A 346 5.44 9.44 -13.68
C GLY A 346 5.57 9.87 -12.21
N ASP A 347 4.53 9.75 -11.40
CA ASP A 347 4.63 10.08 -9.97
C ASP A 347 5.55 9.09 -9.24
N ILE A 348 6.37 9.62 -8.34
CA ILE A 348 7.20 8.85 -7.40
C ILE A 348 6.64 9.05 -6.00
N TYR A 349 6.67 8.04 -5.16
CA TYR A 349 6.46 8.21 -3.73
C TYR A 349 7.51 7.47 -2.89
N VAL A 350 7.84 8.04 -1.73
CA VAL A 350 8.80 7.50 -0.77
C VAL A 350 8.11 7.38 0.57
N MET A 351 8.25 6.22 1.22
CA MET A 351 7.69 6.01 2.57
C MET A 351 8.80 6.06 3.60
N SER A 352 8.54 6.73 4.73
CA SER A 352 9.33 6.50 5.94
C SER A 352 9.18 5.06 6.43
N GLU A 353 10.13 4.56 7.23
CA GLU A 353 10.15 3.18 7.72
C GLU A 353 8.81 2.73 8.33
N PHE A 354 8.25 3.54 9.24
CA PHE A 354 6.99 3.15 9.88
C PHE A 354 5.82 3.14 8.88
N ALA A 355 5.85 4.04 7.89
CA ALA A 355 4.82 4.10 6.85
C ALA A 355 4.84 2.89 5.89
N VAL A 356 5.99 2.21 5.76
CA VAL A 356 6.08 0.90 5.06
C VAL A 356 5.21 -0.15 5.74
N GLY A 357 5.00 -0.01 7.05
CA GLY A 357 4.09 -0.88 7.80
C GLY A 357 4.64 -2.29 8.00
N ASN A 358 5.95 -2.49 8.10
CA ASN A 358 6.53 -3.82 8.33
C ASN A 358 5.97 -4.52 9.59
N ASN A 359 5.47 -3.73 10.53
CA ASN A 359 4.86 -4.14 11.78
C ASN A 359 3.34 -4.36 11.71
N TRP A 360 2.69 -4.26 10.53
CA TRP A 360 1.23 -4.19 10.37
C TRP A 360 0.43 -5.36 10.97
N LYS A 361 1.10 -6.50 11.17
CA LYS A 361 0.52 -7.70 11.80
C LYS A 361 0.42 -7.59 13.32
N LYS A 362 1.08 -6.62 13.96
CA LYS A 362 0.97 -6.35 15.40
C LYS A 362 -0.42 -5.76 15.69
N LYS A 363 -1.23 -6.49 16.46
CA LYS A 363 -2.63 -6.11 16.72
C LYS A 363 -2.81 -5.14 17.88
N LYS A 364 -1.93 -5.23 18.89
CA LYS A 364 -2.05 -4.48 20.16
C LYS A 364 -1.51 -3.06 20.12
N ILE A 365 -0.91 -2.64 19.00
CA ILE A 365 -0.39 -1.27 18.82
C ILE A 365 -1.02 -0.67 17.57
N PRO A 366 -1.10 0.66 17.45
CA PRO A 366 -1.42 1.31 16.20
C PRO A 366 -0.43 0.90 15.11
N THR A 367 -0.96 0.49 13.97
CA THR A 367 -0.19 0.18 12.77
C THR A 367 -0.73 0.98 11.61
N LEU A 368 0.15 1.47 10.74
CA LEU A 368 -0.25 2.07 9.48
C LEU A 368 -0.35 0.96 8.43
N ARG A 369 -1.39 1.01 7.60
CA ARG A 369 -1.57 0.10 6.47
C ARG A 369 -1.93 0.89 5.23
N HIS A 370 -1.54 0.35 4.08
CA HIS A 370 -1.87 0.88 2.77
C HIS A 370 -2.67 -0.11 1.92
N SER A 371 -3.43 0.46 0.97
CA SER A 371 -4.16 -0.28 -0.07
C SER A 371 -4.14 0.51 -1.37
N ALA A 372 -4.43 -0.14 -2.49
CA ALA A 372 -4.46 0.54 -3.78
C ALA A 372 -5.39 -0.15 -4.79
N GLY A 373 -5.89 0.61 -5.77
CA GLY A 373 -6.63 0.10 -6.92
C GLY A 373 -8.15 0.22 -6.79
N ALA A 374 -8.88 -0.76 -7.29
CA ALA A 374 -10.35 -0.74 -7.34
C ALA A 374 -10.99 -0.61 -5.95
N TYR A 375 -12.19 0.00 -5.89
CA TYR A 375 -12.91 0.29 -4.64
C TYR A 375 -13.03 -0.92 -3.68
N LYS A 376 -13.22 -2.13 -4.21
CA LYS A 376 -13.31 -3.35 -3.38
C LYS A 376 -12.06 -3.64 -2.54
N PHE A 377 -10.90 -3.10 -2.93
CA PHE A 377 -9.63 -3.24 -2.21
C PHE A 377 -9.37 -2.08 -1.24
N THR A 378 -9.95 -0.90 -1.47
CA THR A 378 -9.66 0.33 -0.74
C THR A 378 -10.77 0.78 0.21
N LYS A 379 -11.91 0.10 0.21
CA LYS A 379 -12.95 0.28 1.23
C LYS A 379 -12.45 -0.15 2.62
N LEU A 380 -12.86 0.58 3.67
CA LEU A 380 -12.63 0.23 5.08
C LEU A 380 -13.88 -0.41 5.67
#